data_AF-A0A9W8RF21-F1
#
_entry.id   AF-A0A9W8RF21-F1
#
_cell.length_a   1.000
_cell.length_b   1.000
_cell.length_c   1.000
_cell.angle_alpha   90.00
_cell.angle_beta   90.00
_cell.angle_gamma   90.00
#
_symmetry.space_group_name_H-M   'P 1'
#
loop_
_entity.id
_entity.type
_entity.pdbx_description
1 polymer ?
#
loop_
_entity_poly.entity_id
_entity_poly.type
_entity_poly.pdbx_seq_one_letter_code
_entity_poly.pdbx_strand_id
1 'polypeptide(L)'
;MANSSNTAETFQNALDPFIKPREQVNYIRRVLALHLGSCSHDGPIKQPVSLTDTAHDVNLDPDSKGVYREYIEALKANVEARRKYDDIAQANVSRPSSSQETPSNGSDLLEERVALLKLQTKQERLLAVQNHLDLLMQKPAAAPEYLDPEDMFHEAASLPRVPKEVVNGLVAQQSTKKPDLTEQVAQLEKTVLRAKLLLRREEQLLRETRTNAQNIPDVISNGTRLHALNTTRNELISWIETELGKASTDEDGDEDAGGSAGGHDRATSDQASINAQLDAIKDKYAKYLAARRSLLSTVAERSDSSAAPVLAPPEAKQQVGDADPVPSTYLLTPYIESLLSLSRKQKAMITQKAHINATLSKEVKDSCQLLGHLAEESQLLPAHAVAPTSRRRSGLGEVLTSTERPGFTGKVQPWVLAADSAKIATLENVAEQVESGQLALEASMQTLQEVDHLLGQGEVEQDEEPQADTTEDDFWLAGSKTPSKARKHTEKKKDSEQSRDAWSGLHGNLGLIGQEDTA
;
A
#
# COMPACT_ATOMS: atom_id res chain seq x y z
N MET A 1 18.11 -47.62 0.20
CA MET A 1 17.89 -47.64 1.66
C MET A 1 18.97 -48.55 2.25
N ALA A 2 20.14 -48.01 2.57
CA ALA A 2 21.30 -48.79 2.99
C ALA A 2 21.65 -48.45 4.46
N ASN A 3 21.43 -49.43 5.33
CA ASN A 3 22.24 -49.85 6.48
C ASN A 3 22.58 -48.81 7.57
N SER A 4 21.56 -48.30 8.29
CA SER A 4 21.76 -47.65 9.59
C SER A 4 22.26 -48.61 10.69
N SER A 5 22.04 -49.92 10.54
CA SER A 5 22.55 -50.96 11.44
C SER A 5 24.08 -51.06 11.41
N ASN A 6 24.67 -51.00 10.21
CA ASN A 6 26.13 -51.12 10.04
C ASN A 6 26.88 -49.95 10.69
N THR A 7 26.32 -48.73 10.68
CA THR A 7 26.98 -47.60 11.33
C THR A 7 27.00 -47.76 12.85
N ALA A 8 25.90 -48.22 13.45
CA ALA A 8 25.83 -48.43 14.90
C ALA A 8 26.83 -49.49 15.37
N GLU A 9 26.95 -50.60 14.65
CA GLU A 9 27.91 -51.67 14.94
C GLU A 9 29.37 -51.20 14.78
N THR A 10 29.67 -50.34 13.79
CA THR A 10 31.02 -49.76 13.66
C THR A 10 31.37 -48.84 14.83
N PHE A 11 30.42 -48.05 15.33
CA PHE A 11 30.65 -47.20 16.51
C PHE A 11 30.81 -48.03 17.77
N GLN A 12 30.02 -49.09 17.94
CA GLN A 12 30.12 -49.97 19.10
C GLN A 12 31.48 -50.68 19.12
N ASN A 13 31.90 -51.27 18.01
CA ASN A 13 33.22 -51.89 17.88
C ASN A 13 34.39 -50.91 18.09
N ALA A 14 34.22 -49.63 17.72
CA ALA A 14 35.22 -48.60 17.95
C ALA A 14 35.28 -48.13 19.42
N LEU A 15 34.16 -48.19 20.14
CA LEU A 15 34.04 -47.72 21.53
C LEU A 15 34.24 -48.83 22.56
N ASP A 16 34.03 -50.10 22.20
CA ASP A 16 34.21 -51.26 23.08
C ASP A 16 35.58 -51.31 23.79
N PRO A 17 36.72 -50.91 23.17
CA PRO A 17 38.00 -50.84 23.87
C PRO A 17 38.06 -49.76 24.98
N PHE A 18 37.22 -48.72 24.87
CA PHE A 18 37.21 -47.55 25.75
C PHE A 18 36.07 -47.58 26.78
N ILE A 19 35.01 -48.36 26.54
CA ILE A 19 33.90 -48.56 27.46
C ILE A 19 34.24 -49.71 28.41
N LYS A 20 34.78 -49.36 29.60
CA LYS A 20 35.07 -50.35 30.65
C LYS A 20 33.96 -50.39 31.70
N PRO A 21 33.67 -51.57 32.29
CA PRO A 21 32.77 -51.69 33.45
C PRO A 21 33.21 -50.76 34.59
N ARG A 22 32.23 -50.22 35.32
CA ARG A 22 32.45 -49.25 36.41
C ARG A 22 33.46 -49.74 37.46
N GLU A 23 33.46 -51.05 37.73
CA GLU A 23 34.41 -51.70 38.65
C GLU A 23 35.85 -51.63 38.14
N GLN A 24 36.08 -51.91 36.86
CA GLN A 24 37.40 -51.80 36.23
C GLN A 24 37.87 -50.34 36.18
N VAL A 25 36.97 -49.40 35.90
CA VAL A 25 37.30 -47.96 35.93
C VAL A 25 37.70 -47.52 37.33
N ASN A 26 36.98 -47.97 38.37
CA ASN A 26 37.31 -47.66 39.76
C ASN A 26 38.64 -48.30 40.19
N TYR A 27 38.92 -49.53 39.75
CA TYR A 27 40.21 -50.19 39.96
C TYR A 27 41.36 -49.42 39.31
N ILE A 28 41.20 -49.05 38.03
CA ILE A 28 42.19 -48.24 37.29
C ILE A 28 42.41 -46.88 37.97
N ARG A 29 41.33 -46.19 38.38
CA ARG A 29 41.44 -44.92 39.12
C ARG A 29 42.18 -45.09 40.45
N ARG A 30 41.95 -46.17 41.18
CA ARG A 30 42.66 -46.46 42.44
C ARG A 30 44.15 -46.72 42.20
N VAL A 31 44.49 -47.50 41.17
CA VAL A 31 45.89 -47.76 40.79
C VAL A 31 46.59 -46.48 40.35
N LEU A 32 45.94 -45.65 39.53
CA LEU A 32 46.48 -44.36 39.10
C LEU A 32 46.63 -43.39 40.28
N ALA A 33 45.66 -43.33 41.20
CA ALA A 33 45.76 -42.49 42.39
C ALA A 33 46.92 -42.92 43.31
N LEU A 34 47.18 -44.22 43.44
CA LEU A 34 48.33 -44.75 44.18
C LEU A 34 49.66 -44.40 43.50
N HIS A 35 49.72 -44.51 42.16
CA HIS A 35 50.92 -44.19 41.40
C HIS A 35 51.22 -42.69 41.40
N LEU A 36 50.20 -41.84 41.17
CA LEU A 36 50.34 -40.38 41.25
C LEU A 36 50.70 -39.92 42.67
N GLY A 37 50.13 -40.57 43.69
CA GLY A 37 50.51 -40.38 45.09
C GLY A 37 51.90 -40.93 45.47
N SER A 38 52.55 -41.68 44.57
CA SER A 38 53.96 -42.08 44.72
C SER A 38 54.89 -41.07 44.04
N CYS A 39 54.45 -40.44 42.94
CA CYS A 39 55.19 -39.38 42.25
C CYS A 39 55.11 -38.01 42.95
N SER A 40 54.02 -37.73 43.67
CA SER A 40 53.88 -36.61 44.60
C SER A 40 54.19 -37.12 45.99
N HIS A 41 55.21 -36.61 46.69
CA HIS A 41 55.71 -37.14 47.98
C HIS A 41 54.74 -37.11 49.17
N ASP A 42 53.42 -37.14 48.94
CA ASP A 42 52.37 -36.97 49.95
C ASP A 42 51.21 -37.97 49.77
N GLY A 43 51.53 -39.27 49.76
CA GLY A 43 50.56 -40.36 49.92
C GLY A 43 49.44 -40.47 48.88
N PRO A 44 48.47 -41.39 49.07
CA PRO A 44 47.40 -41.62 48.10
C PRO A 44 46.42 -40.45 48.05
N ILE A 45 46.28 -39.83 46.87
CA ILE A 45 45.39 -38.69 46.60
C ILE A 45 43.93 -39.12 46.83
N LYS A 46 43.28 -38.55 47.85
CA LYS A 46 41.87 -38.85 48.22
C LYS A 46 40.83 -38.07 47.40
N GLN A 47 41.27 -37.03 46.68
CA GLN A 47 40.42 -36.17 45.85
C GLN A 47 40.49 -36.60 44.38
N PRO A 48 39.43 -36.38 43.57
CA PRO A 48 39.49 -36.66 42.15
C PRO A 48 40.62 -35.83 41.52
N VAL A 49 41.44 -36.48 40.68
CA VAL A 49 42.65 -35.90 40.06
C VAL A 49 42.38 -34.58 39.31
N SER A 50 41.13 -34.31 38.94
CA SER A 50 40.68 -33.04 38.36
C SER A 50 40.69 -31.84 39.31
N LEU A 51 40.87 -32.05 40.62
CA LEU A 51 40.80 -31.02 41.66
C LEU A 51 42.08 -30.92 42.51
N THR A 52 43.20 -31.50 42.08
CA THR A 52 44.45 -31.44 42.86
C THR A 52 44.95 -30.01 42.99
N ASP A 53 45.27 -29.67 44.24
CA ASP A 53 45.65 -28.33 44.69
C ASP A 53 47.05 -27.92 44.18
N THR A 54 47.17 -26.63 43.88
CA THR A 54 48.22 -25.96 43.08
C THR A 54 49.62 -25.88 43.72
N ALA A 55 49.84 -26.56 44.85
CA ALA A 55 51.03 -26.38 45.67
C ALA A 55 52.21 -27.32 45.35
N HIS A 56 52.03 -28.36 44.53
CA HIS A 56 53.03 -29.42 44.38
C HIS A 56 53.59 -29.50 42.96
N ASP A 57 54.91 -29.38 42.85
CA ASP A 57 55.63 -29.60 41.61
C ASP A 57 55.66 -31.10 41.28
N VAL A 58 54.93 -31.49 40.24
CA VAL A 58 54.85 -32.88 39.78
C VAL A 58 56.16 -33.25 39.07
N ASN A 59 57.01 -34.06 39.70
CA ASN A 59 58.25 -34.53 39.09
C ASN A 59 57.99 -35.66 38.09
N LEU A 60 58.68 -35.60 36.94
CA LEU A 60 58.61 -36.62 35.89
C LEU A 60 59.51 -37.78 36.27
N ASP A 61 58.95 -38.99 36.35
CA ASP A 61 59.75 -40.21 36.30
C ASP A 61 60.23 -40.43 34.84
N PRO A 62 61.54 -40.55 34.59
CA PRO A 62 62.11 -40.59 33.25
C PRO A 62 61.71 -41.84 32.44
N ASP A 63 61.15 -42.86 33.08
CA ASP A 63 60.75 -44.13 32.45
C ASP A 63 59.30 -44.15 31.91
N SER A 64 58.56 -43.05 32.07
CA SER A 64 57.18 -42.96 31.62
C SER A 64 57.04 -42.76 30.10
N LYS A 65 56.47 -43.75 29.38
CA LYS A 65 56.27 -43.72 27.92
C LYS A 65 54.78 -43.71 27.54
N GLY A 66 54.43 -43.00 26.46
CA GLY A 66 53.08 -42.97 25.87
C GLY A 66 52.13 -41.94 26.48
N VAL A 67 50.82 -42.21 26.41
CA VAL A 67 49.72 -41.31 26.83
C VAL A 67 49.85 -40.80 28.27
N TYR A 68 50.47 -41.59 29.15
CA TYR A 68 50.74 -41.18 30.53
C TYR A 68 51.72 -39.99 30.63
N ARG A 69 52.73 -39.93 29.74
CA ARG A 69 53.66 -38.79 29.66
C ARG A 69 52.93 -37.53 29.17
N GLU A 70 52.12 -37.66 28.13
CA GLU A 70 51.30 -36.56 27.59
C GLU A 70 50.32 -36.02 28.63
N TYR A 71 49.74 -36.91 29.45
CA TYR A 71 48.88 -36.51 30.55
C TYR A 71 49.61 -35.72 31.64
N ILE A 72 50.81 -36.16 32.06
CA ILE A 72 51.62 -35.40 33.02
C ILE A 72 52.06 -34.06 32.45
N GLU A 73 52.44 -34.02 31.17
CA GLU A 73 52.82 -32.78 30.48
C GLU A 73 51.65 -31.79 30.39
N ALA A 74 50.45 -32.27 30.03
CA ALA A 74 49.23 -31.47 30.04
C ALA A 74 48.86 -30.96 31.44
N LEU A 75 49.08 -31.78 32.48
CA LEU A 75 48.84 -31.39 33.87
C LEU A 75 49.82 -30.30 34.31
N LYS A 76 51.11 -30.40 33.96
CA LYS A 76 52.10 -29.33 34.19
C LYS A 76 51.72 -28.04 33.49
N ALA A 77 51.34 -28.11 32.21
CA ALA A 77 50.90 -26.94 31.45
C ALA A 77 49.66 -26.28 32.06
N ASN A 78 48.72 -27.07 32.61
CA ASN A 78 47.53 -26.53 33.30
C ASN A 78 47.91 -25.80 34.59
N VAL A 79 48.81 -26.37 35.39
CA VAL A 79 49.30 -25.73 36.63
C VAL A 79 50.04 -24.43 36.31
N GLU A 80 50.89 -24.40 35.28
CA GLU A 80 51.55 -23.17 34.83
C GLU A 80 50.57 -22.11 34.33
N ALA A 81 49.55 -22.50 33.55
CA ALA A 81 48.54 -21.57 33.05
C ALA A 81 47.73 -20.95 34.20
N ARG A 82 47.42 -21.73 35.24
CA ARG A 82 46.74 -21.23 36.44
C ARG A 82 47.62 -20.27 37.24
N ARG A 83 48.90 -20.59 37.45
CA ARG A 83 49.85 -19.68 38.11
C ARG A 83 49.94 -18.33 37.36
N LYS A 84 50.05 -18.37 36.02
CA LYS A 84 50.05 -17.16 35.18
C LYS A 84 48.74 -16.37 35.29
N TYR A 85 47.60 -17.05 35.37
CA TYR A 85 46.31 -16.39 35.58
C TYR A 85 46.24 -15.69 36.94
N ASP A 86 46.69 -16.37 38.01
CA ASP A 86 46.69 -15.82 39.36
C ASP A 86 47.67 -14.63 39.47
N ASP A 87 48.83 -14.70 38.82
CA ASP A 87 49.77 -13.59 38.72
C ASP A 87 49.15 -12.36 38.02
N ILE A 88 48.43 -12.57 36.91
CA ILE A 88 47.73 -11.50 36.19
C ILE A 88 46.57 -10.94 37.02
N ALA A 89 45.82 -11.80 37.72
CA ALA A 89 44.73 -11.38 38.59
C ALA A 89 45.27 -10.51 39.75
N GLN A 90 46.38 -10.91 40.37
CA GLN A 90 47.02 -10.14 41.44
C GLN A 90 47.65 -8.85 40.91
N ALA A 91 48.28 -8.86 39.73
CA ALA A 91 48.84 -7.66 39.10
C ALA A 91 47.76 -6.61 38.76
N ASN A 92 46.54 -7.03 38.41
CA ASN A 92 45.41 -6.12 38.19
C ASN A 92 44.85 -5.53 39.48
N VAL A 93 44.91 -6.26 40.59
CA VAL A 93 44.48 -5.76 41.92
C VAL A 93 45.52 -4.82 42.54
N SER A 94 46.81 -5.05 42.28
CA SER A 94 47.92 -4.27 42.85
C SER A 94 48.39 -3.08 41.99
N ARG A 95 47.69 -2.71 40.91
CA ARG A 95 48.01 -1.51 40.12
C ARG A 95 47.24 -0.30 40.69
N PRO A 96 47.83 0.54 41.58
CA PRO A 96 47.21 1.81 41.92
C PRO A 96 47.20 2.68 40.67
N SER A 97 46.01 3.08 40.24
CA SER A 97 45.81 4.05 39.16
C SER A 97 46.44 5.38 39.58
N SER A 98 47.64 5.66 39.06
CA SER A 98 48.28 6.97 39.16
C SER A 98 47.58 7.95 38.21
N SER A 99 46.47 8.52 38.66
CA SER A 99 45.94 9.78 38.13
C SER A 99 45.41 10.58 39.30
N GLN A 100 46.19 11.60 39.68
CA GLN A 100 45.68 12.71 40.48
C GLN A 100 44.59 13.40 39.66
N GLU A 101 43.38 13.50 40.21
CA GLU A 101 42.54 14.71 40.18
C GLU A 101 41.26 14.46 41.01
N THR A 102 41.11 15.29 42.05
CA THR A 102 39.95 15.65 42.90
C THR A 102 38.96 14.57 43.39
N PRO A 103 38.44 14.70 44.64
CA PRO A 103 37.36 13.85 45.12
C PRO A 103 36.03 14.32 44.52
N SER A 104 35.78 14.04 43.25
CA SER A 104 34.40 14.01 42.74
C SER A 104 33.81 12.66 43.07
N ASN A 105 32.57 12.70 43.55
CA ASN A 105 31.82 11.61 44.17
C ASN A 105 32.00 10.29 43.43
N GLY A 106 32.16 9.18 44.15
CA GLY A 106 32.25 7.84 43.53
C GLY A 106 31.03 7.48 42.66
N SER A 107 29.93 8.23 42.76
CA SER A 107 28.81 8.20 41.81
C SER A 107 29.21 8.63 40.40
N ASP A 108 30.01 9.69 40.28
CA ASP A 108 30.33 10.31 38.99
C ASP A 108 31.25 9.39 38.18
N LEU A 109 32.22 8.73 38.83
CA LEU A 109 33.06 7.70 38.20
C LEU A 109 32.27 6.46 37.77
N LEU A 110 31.26 6.06 38.56
CA LEU A 110 30.37 4.95 38.19
C LEU A 110 29.47 5.33 37.01
N GLU A 111 28.96 6.56 36.99
CA GLU A 111 28.17 7.10 35.89
C GLU A 111 28.99 7.21 34.60
N GLU A 112 30.23 7.69 34.69
CA GLU A 112 31.19 7.69 33.58
C GLU A 112 31.46 6.28 33.08
N ARG A 113 31.67 5.32 33.99
CA ARG A 113 31.88 3.91 33.61
C ARG A 113 30.65 3.32 32.92
N VAL A 114 29.46 3.61 33.42
CA VAL A 114 28.19 3.18 32.79
C VAL A 114 28.01 3.86 31.43
N ALA A 115 28.38 5.13 31.29
CA ALA A 115 28.33 5.84 30.02
C ALA A 115 29.29 5.22 29.00
N LEU A 116 30.52 4.86 29.41
CA LEU A 116 31.48 4.15 28.57
C LEU A 116 30.97 2.76 28.15
N LEU A 117 30.39 1.99 29.06
CA LEU A 117 29.78 0.69 28.72
C LEU A 117 28.61 0.85 27.75
N LYS A 118 27.77 1.88 27.94
CA LYS A 118 26.70 2.22 26.99
C LYS A 118 27.25 2.64 25.63
N LEU A 119 28.40 3.30 25.58
CA LEU A 119 29.05 3.68 24.34
C LEU A 119 29.65 2.46 23.63
N GLN A 120 30.32 1.57 24.36
CA GLN A 120 30.88 0.32 23.84
C GLN A 120 29.78 -0.57 23.27
N THR A 121 28.68 -0.77 23.99
CA THR A 121 27.53 -1.54 23.49
C THR A 121 26.88 -0.91 22.25
N LYS A 122 26.84 0.43 22.14
CA LYS A 122 26.41 1.10 20.90
C LYS A 122 27.38 0.86 19.75
N GLN A 123 28.68 0.93 20.01
CA GLN A 123 29.71 0.65 19.00
C GLN A 123 29.62 -0.79 18.50
N GLU A 124 29.48 -1.76 19.40
CA GLU A 124 29.29 -3.18 19.05
C GLU A 124 28.05 -3.39 18.18
N ARG A 125 26.93 -2.73 18.51
CA ARG A 125 25.71 -2.78 17.69
C ARG A 125 25.93 -2.20 16.30
N LEU A 126 26.63 -1.07 16.19
CA LEU A 126 26.93 -0.45 14.91
C LEU A 126 27.86 -1.33 14.06
N LEU A 127 28.89 -1.91 14.67
CA LEU A 127 29.77 -2.87 14.01
C LEU A 127 29.00 -4.12 13.55
N ALA A 128 28.07 -4.63 14.35
CA ALA A 128 27.22 -5.74 13.94
C ALA A 128 26.35 -5.37 12.72
N VAL A 129 25.73 -4.18 12.72
CA VAL A 129 24.95 -3.70 11.57
C VAL A 129 25.83 -3.54 10.33
N GLN A 130 27.03 -2.95 10.47
CA GLN A 130 27.99 -2.82 9.38
C GLN A 130 28.39 -4.19 8.83
N ASN A 131 28.77 -5.14 9.69
CA ASN A 131 29.11 -6.50 9.28
C ASN A 131 27.95 -7.18 8.55
N HIS A 132 26.71 -6.97 8.99
CA HIS A 132 25.54 -7.51 8.30
C HIS A 132 25.26 -6.82 6.97
N LEU A 133 25.51 -5.51 6.84
CA LEU A 133 25.46 -4.81 5.56
C LEU A 133 26.55 -5.30 4.60
N ASP A 134 27.78 -5.48 5.08
CA ASP A 134 28.89 -6.02 4.29
C ASP A 134 28.59 -7.44 3.81
N LEU A 135 28.00 -8.29 4.68
CA LEU A 135 27.52 -9.62 4.31
C LEU A 135 26.37 -9.57 3.30
N LEU A 136 25.48 -8.59 3.38
CA LEU A 136 24.41 -8.40 2.40
C LEU A 136 24.98 -7.93 1.06
N MET A 137 25.96 -7.03 1.06
CA MET A 137 26.66 -6.59 -0.15
C MET A 137 27.45 -7.71 -0.83
N GLN A 138 27.98 -8.67 -0.06
CA GLN A 138 28.64 -9.86 -0.60
C GLN A 138 27.66 -10.89 -1.16
N LYS A 139 26.35 -10.78 -0.87
CA LYS A 139 25.36 -11.67 -1.47
C LYS A 139 25.08 -11.24 -2.90
N PRO A 140 25.07 -12.19 -3.85
CA PRO A 140 24.90 -11.86 -5.26
C PRO A 140 23.55 -11.16 -5.49
N ALA A 141 22.50 -11.48 -4.72
CA ALA A 141 21.19 -10.81 -4.78
C ALA A 141 21.17 -9.30 -4.46
N ALA A 142 22.24 -8.72 -3.93
CA ALA A 142 22.36 -7.28 -3.68
C ALA A 142 23.21 -6.54 -4.74
N ALA A 143 23.87 -7.27 -5.65
CA ALA A 143 24.56 -6.65 -6.77
C ALA A 143 23.54 -6.13 -7.78
N PRO A 144 23.72 -4.90 -8.33
CA PRO A 144 22.78 -4.33 -9.30
C PRO A 144 22.68 -5.16 -10.60
N GLU A 145 23.66 -6.03 -10.85
CA GLU A 145 23.76 -6.91 -12.01
C GLU A 145 23.09 -8.28 -11.80
N TYR A 146 22.72 -8.67 -10.57
CA TYR A 146 22.14 -10.00 -10.31
C TYR A 146 20.70 -10.16 -10.79
N LEU A 147 20.00 -9.04 -10.98
CA LEU A 147 18.69 -9.00 -11.61
C LEU A 147 18.81 -8.36 -13.00
N ASP A 148 19.86 -8.69 -13.77
CA ASP A 148 19.86 -8.38 -15.19
C ASP A 148 18.81 -9.26 -15.87
N PRO A 149 17.72 -8.68 -16.42
CA PRO A 149 16.69 -9.46 -17.09
C PRO A 149 17.28 -10.30 -18.22
N GLU A 150 18.33 -9.83 -18.90
CA GLU A 150 18.89 -10.59 -20.02
C GLU A 150 19.55 -11.89 -19.56
N ASP A 151 20.36 -11.86 -18.50
CA ASP A 151 20.96 -13.06 -17.90
C ASP A 151 19.93 -14.01 -17.29
N MET A 152 18.87 -13.48 -16.66
CA MET A 152 17.79 -14.29 -16.09
C MET A 152 16.95 -15.00 -17.15
N PHE A 153 16.80 -14.42 -18.34
CA PHE A 153 15.98 -14.97 -19.43
C PHE A 153 16.80 -15.69 -20.51
N HIS A 154 18.13 -15.74 -20.41
CA HIS A 154 18.99 -16.48 -21.36
C HIS A 154 18.72 -18.00 -21.41
N GLU A 155 18.31 -18.61 -20.30
CA GLU A 155 17.93 -20.05 -20.25
C GLU A 155 16.42 -20.29 -20.38
N ALA A 156 15.60 -19.23 -20.37
CA ALA A 156 14.17 -19.35 -20.57
C ALA A 156 13.89 -19.60 -22.07
N ALA A 157 13.06 -20.60 -22.36
CA ALA A 157 12.59 -20.83 -23.73
C ALA A 157 11.99 -19.53 -24.28
N SER A 158 12.44 -19.11 -25.47
CA SER A 158 12.02 -17.87 -26.12
C SER A 158 10.50 -17.74 -26.02
N LEU A 159 10.03 -16.66 -25.39
CA LEU A 159 8.59 -16.42 -25.28
C LEU A 159 7.97 -16.47 -26.68
N PRO A 160 6.74 -17.01 -26.82
CA PRO A 160 6.05 -17.02 -28.09
C PRO A 160 6.03 -15.58 -28.64
N ARG A 161 6.50 -15.42 -29.88
CA ARG A 161 6.59 -14.12 -30.55
C ARG A 161 5.22 -13.47 -30.49
N VAL A 162 5.11 -12.41 -29.68
CA VAL A 162 3.88 -11.64 -29.56
C VAL A 162 3.51 -11.13 -30.95
N PRO A 163 2.24 -11.27 -31.38
CA PRO A 163 1.80 -10.78 -32.70
C PRO A 163 2.21 -9.32 -32.87
N LYS A 164 2.81 -9.00 -34.02
CA LYS A 164 3.34 -7.66 -34.29
C LYS A 164 2.21 -6.62 -34.24
N GLU A 165 0.97 -7.02 -34.45
CA GLU A 165 -0.21 -6.15 -34.33
C GLU A 165 -0.39 -5.64 -32.89
N VAL A 166 -0.14 -6.47 -31.87
CA VAL A 166 -0.29 -6.07 -30.45
C VAL A 166 0.86 -5.16 -30.01
N VAL A 167 2.08 -5.45 -30.46
CA VAL A 167 3.26 -4.63 -30.16
C VAL A 167 3.20 -3.31 -30.92
N ASN A 168 2.78 -3.31 -32.19
CA ASN A 168 2.58 -2.09 -32.96
C ASN A 168 1.37 -1.29 -32.46
N GLY A 169 0.34 -1.92 -31.90
CA GLY A 169 -0.77 -1.23 -31.23
C GLY A 169 -0.30 -0.50 -29.95
N LEU A 170 0.52 -1.16 -29.13
CA LEU A 170 1.11 -0.53 -27.94
C LEU A 170 2.17 0.53 -28.30
N VAL A 171 3.01 0.26 -29.30
CA VAL A 171 4.04 1.20 -29.75
C VAL A 171 3.41 2.37 -30.48
N ALA A 172 2.35 2.20 -31.28
CA ALA A 172 1.60 3.31 -31.86
C ALA A 172 0.94 4.18 -30.77
N GLN A 173 0.40 3.57 -29.71
CA GLN A 173 -0.12 4.31 -28.56
C GLN A 173 0.97 5.02 -27.73
N GLN A 174 2.23 4.54 -27.77
CA GLN A 174 3.35 5.16 -27.07
C GLN A 174 4.17 6.13 -27.95
N SER A 175 4.16 5.96 -29.28
CA SER A 175 4.96 6.71 -30.26
C SER A 175 4.21 7.88 -30.88
N THR A 176 2.88 7.92 -30.78
CA THR A 176 2.20 9.21 -30.85
C THR A 176 2.57 9.94 -29.57
N LYS A 177 3.48 10.92 -29.67
CA LYS A 177 3.60 12.01 -28.68
C LYS A 177 2.21 12.25 -28.14
N LYS A 178 2.00 12.09 -26.82
CA LYS A 178 0.72 12.37 -26.15
C LYS A 178 0.14 13.59 -26.85
N PRO A 179 -0.89 13.45 -27.71
CA PRO A 179 -1.44 14.61 -28.39
C PRO A 179 -1.84 15.53 -27.26
N ASP A 180 -1.41 16.78 -27.37
CA ASP A 180 -1.54 17.75 -26.29
C ASP A 180 -2.99 17.68 -25.80
N LEU A 181 -3.20 17.55 -24.49
CA LEU A 181 -4.54 17.33 -23.92
C LEU A 181 -5.49 18.45 -24.39
N THR A 182 -4.94 19.63 -24.66
CA THR A 182 -5.60 20.78 -25.25
C THR A 182 -6.12 20.51 -26.67
N GLU A 183 -5.36 19.84 -27.54
CA GLU A 183 -5.78 19.46 -28.90
C GLU A 183 -6.88 18.41 -28.88
N GLN A 184 -6.79 17.43 -27.96
CA GLN A 184 -7.87 16.44 -27.79
C GLN A 184 -9.15 17.08 -27.27
N VAL A 185 -9.05 18.00 -26.30
CA VAL A 185 -10.20 18.76 -25.79
C VAL A 185 -10.79 19.62 -26.89
N ALA A 186 -9.98 20.34 -27.67
CA ALA A 186 -10.46 21.14 -28.79
C ALA A 186 -11.13 20.28 -29.88
N GLN A 187 -10.61 19.08 -30.15
CA GLN A 187 -11.22 18.14 -31.08
C GLN A 187 -12.57 17.62 -30.55
N LEU A 188 -12.66 17.31 -29.26
CA LEU A 188 -13.91 16.93 -28.61
C LEU A 188 -14.92 18.07 -28.65
N GLU A 189 -14.53 19.28 -28.27
CA GLU A 189 -15.37 20.48 -28.35
C GLU A 189 -15.91 20.70 -29.76
N LYS A 190 -15.05 20.58 -30.79
CA LYS A 190 -15.47 20.67 -32.20
C LYS A 190 -16.48 19.59 -32.57
N THR A 191 -16.27 18.34 -32.14
CA THR A 191 -17.23 17.26 -32.40
C THR A 191 -18.55 17.46 -31.66
N VAL A 192 -18.51 17.94 -30.42
CA VAL A 192 -19.70 18.24 -29.62
C VAL A 192 -20.49 19.39 -30.23
N LEU A 193 -19.82 20.46 -30.68
CA LEU A 193 -20.47 21.56 -31.39
C LEU A 193 -21.08 21.09 -32.71
N ARG A 194 -20.37 20.28 -33.50
CA ARG A 194 -20.93 19.70 -34.73
C ARG A 194 -22.15 18.83 -34.45
N ALA A 195 -22.09 17.98 -33.42
CA ALA A 195 -23.22 17.14 -33.02
C ALA A 195 -24.41 17.97 -32.54
N LYS A 196 -24.18 19.02 -31.74
CA LYS A 196 -25.23 19.95 -31.30
C LYS A 196 -25.89 20.66 -32.48
N LEU A 197 -25.11 21.10 -33.47
CA LEU A 197 -25.65 21.72 -34.69
C LEU A 197 -26.47 20.73 -35.53
N LEU A 198 -26.01 19.49 -35.69
CA LEU A 198 -26.77 18.45 -36.38
C LEU A 198 -28.08 18.16 -35.64
N LEU A 199 -28.05 18.02 -34.32
CA LEU A 199 -29.24 17.82 -33.51
C LEU A 199 -30.23 18.98 -33.62
N ARG A 200 -29.77 20.24 -33.60
CA ARG A 200 -30.63 21.41 -33.81
C ARG A 200 -31.28 21.40 -35.20
N ARG A 201 -30.54 20.99 -36.23
CA ARG A 201 -31.06 20.85 -37.59
C ARG A 201 -32.13 19.75 -37.68
N GLU A 202 -31.88 18.61 -37.06
CA GLU A 202 -32.84 17.50 -37.00
C GLU A 202 -34.10 17.90 -36.21
N GLU A 203 -33.95 18.57 -35.07
CA GLU A 203 -35.09 19.12 -34.33
C GLU A 203 -35.92 20.09 -35.17
N GLN A 204 -35.27 20.94 -35.96
CA GLN A 204 -35.97 21.87 -36.85
C GLN A 204 -36.73 21.11 -37.94
N LEU A 205 -36.11 20.12 -38.59
CA LEU A 205 -36.78 19.26 -39.57
C LEU A 205 -37.95 18.48 -38.94
N LEU A 206 -37.82 18.03 -37.69
CA LEU A 206 -38.92 17.40 -36.96
C LEU A 206 -40.06 18.37 -36.65
N ARG A 207 -39.76 19.64 -36.33
CA ARG A 207 -40.80 20.68 -36.16
C ARG A 207 -41.51 20.98 -37.48
N GLU A 208 -40.76 21.14 -38.57
CA GLU A 208 -41.30 21.41 -39.92
C GLU A 208 -42.16 20.25 -40.44
N THR A 209 -41.73 19.00 -40.24
CA THR A 209 -42.54 17.82 -40.58
C THR A 209 -43.79 17.71 -39.70
N ARG A 210 -43.69 18.04 -38.41
CA ARG A 210 -44.84 18.03 -37.49
C ARG A 210 -45.87 19.10 -37.83
N THR A 211 -45.45 20.31 -38.23
CA THR A 211 -46.39 21.35 -38.68
C THR A 211 -47.00 20.98 -40.03
N ASN A 212 -46.22 20.41 -40.96
CA ASN A 212 -46.75 19.89 -42.22
C ASN A 212 -47.75 18.74 -42.00
N ALA A 213 -47.53 17.88 -41.00
CA ALA A 213 -48.46 16.82 -40.64
C ALA A 213 -49.77 17.36 -40.01
N GLN A 214 -49.70 18.48 -39.28
CA GLN A 214 -50.90 19.15 -38.72
C GLN A 214 -51.74 19.86 -39.79
N ASN A 215 -51.16 20.17 -40.95
CA ASN A 215 -51.85 20.80 -42.08
C ASN A 215 -52.51 19.79 -43.04
N ILE A 216 -52.50 18.48 -42.72
CA ILE A 216 -53.15 17.45 -43.53
C ILE A 216 -54.66 17.49 -43.26
N PRO A 217 -55.51 17.66 -44.30
CA PRO A 217 -56.96 17.69 -44.11
C PRO A 217 -57.50 16.35 -43.61
N ASP A 218 -58.42 16.42 -42.64
CA ASP A 218 -58.97 15.28 -41.87
C ASP A 218 -59.75 14.24 -42.72
N VAL A 219 -60.01 14.56 -44.00
CA VAL A 219 -60.70 13.67 -44.94
C VAL A 219 -59.71 13.10 -45.95
N ILE A 220 -58.94 12.10 -45.53
CA ILE A 220 -58.04 11.32 -46.38
C ILE A 220 -58.81 10.10 -46.92
N SER A 221 -58.85 9.93 -48.24
CA SER A 221 -59.49 8.77 -48.89
C SER A 221 -58.91 7.44 -48.38
N ASN A 222 -59.76 6.43 -48.16
CA ASN A 222 -59.32 5.12 -47.68
C ASN A 222 -58.29 4.45 -48.61
N GLY A 223 -58.35 4.75 -49.92
CA GLY A 223 -57.37 4.26 -50.89
C GLY A 223 -55.97 4.87 -50.71
N THR A 224 -55.88 6.18 -50.42
CA THR A 224 -54.60 6.83 -50.16
C THR A 224 -54.03 6.43 -48.79
N ARG A 225 -54.90 6.14 -47.81
CA ARG A 225 -54.48 5.57 -46.51
C ARG A 225 -53.89 4.16 -46.65
N LEU A 226 -54.54 3.29 -47.42
CA LEU A 226 -54.01 1.94 -47.68
C LEU A 226 -52.70 1.99 -48.48
N HIS A 227 -52.60 2.87 -49.47
CA HIS A 227 -51.34 3.07 -50.20
C HIS A 227 -50.23 3.57 -49.27
N ALA A 228 -50.50 4.59 -48.44
CA ALA A 228 -49.54 5.12 -47.48
C ALA A 228 -49.10 4.07 -46.43
N LEU A 229 -50.02 3.24 -45.95
CA LEU A 229 -49.69 2.13 -45.05
C LEU A 229 -48.86 1.05 -45.73
N ASN A 230 -49.12 0.77 -47.01
CA ASN A 230 -48.35 -0.20 -47.76
C ASN A 230 -46.93 0.33 -48.07
N THR A 231 -46.81 1.63 -48.37
CA THR A 231 -45.50 2.27 -48.55
C THR A 231 -44.72 2.33 -47.24
N THR A 232 -45.33 2.71 -46.11
CA THR A 232 -44.63 2.69 -44.82
C THR A 232 -44.26 1.27 -44.39
N ARG A 233 -45.11 0.28 -44.68
CA ARG A 233 -44.79 -1.14 -44.48
C ARG A 233 -43.56 -1.55 -45.31
N ASN A 234 -43.54 -1.23 -46.60
CA ASN A 234 -42.42 -1.58 -47.47
C ASN A 234 -41.13 -0.85 -47.08
N GLU A 235 -41.21 0.41 -46.66
CA GLU A 235 -40.07 1.16 -46.13
C GLU A 235 -39.57 0.60 -44.80
N LEU A 236 -40.46 0.18 -43.90
CA LEU A 236 -40.07 -0.49 -42.65
C LEU A 236 -39.41 -1.84 -42.92
N ILE A 237 -39.94 -2.62 -43.88
CA ILE A 237 -39.33 -3.88 -44.29
C ILE A 237 -37.94 -3.60 -44.87
N SER A 238 -37.82 -2.64 -45.79
CA SER A 238 -36.53 -2.25 -46.36
C SER A 238 -35.56 -1.73 -45.29
N TRP A 239 -36.02 -0.91 -44.34
CA TRP A 239 -35.19 -0.41 -43.26
C TRP A 239 -34.72 -1.55 -42.36
N ILE A 240 -35.63 -2.44 -41.95
CA ILE A 240 -35.30 -3.63 -41.15
C ILE A 240 -34.32 -4.54 -41.91
N GLU A 241 -34.53 -4.77 -43.21
CA GLU A 241 -33.63 -5.53 -44.06
C GLU A 241 -32.25 -4.86 -44.19
N THR A 242 -32.19 -3.52 -44.30
CA THR A 242 -30.92 -2.79 -44.34
C THR A 242 -30.22 -2.75 -42.99
N GLU A 243 -30.93 -2.63 -41.88
CA GLU A 243 -30.35 -2.65 -40.53
C GLU A 243 -29.93 -4.06 -40.13
N LEU A 244 -30.68 -5.10 -40.52
CA LEU A 244 -30.23 -6.49 -40.39
C LEU A 244 -29.04 -6.77 -41.31
N GLY A 245 -29.00 -6.17 -42.51
CA GLY A 245 -27.86 -6.21 -43.41
C GLY A 245 -26.62 -5.59 -42.77
N LYS A 246 -26.73 -4.38 -42.19
CA LYS A 246 -25.64 -3.70 -41.48
C LYS A 246 -25.21 -4.47 -40.21
N ALA A 247 -26.14 -4.94 -39.40
CA ALA A 247 -25.84 -5.75 -38.23
C ALA A 247 -25.20 -7.11 -38.57
N SER A 248 -25.43 -7.63 -39.78
CA SER A 248 -24.75 -8.81 -40.32
C SER A 248 -23.42 -8.49 -41.02
N THR A 249 -23.16 -7.22 -41.35
CA THR A 249 -21.97 -6.77 -42.11
C THR A 249 -20.98 -6.00 -41.24
N ASP A 250 -21.33 -5.65 -39.99
CA ASP A 250 -20.43 -4.98 -39.03
C ASP A 250 -19.32 -5.90 -38.45
N GLU A 251 -19.18 -7.15 -38.91
CA GLU A 251 -17.96 -7.94 -38.71
C GLU A 251 -17.00 -7.92 -39.91
N ASP A 252 -17.37 -7.36 -41.07
CA ASP A 252 -16.47 -7.25 -42.24
C ASP A 252 -16.41 -5.82 -42.77
N GLY A 253 -15.46 -5.07 -42.19
CA GLY A 253 -14.52 -4.19 -42.90
C GLY A 253 -15.07 -3.17 -43.91
N ASP A 254 -15.13 -1.91 -43.48
CA ASP A 254 -14.88 -0.78 -44.38
C ASP A 254 -13.36 -0.63 -44.56
N GLU A 255 -12.75 -1.51 -45.36
CA GLU A 255 -11.45 -1.26 -46.01
C GLU A 255 -11.51 -1.79 -47.44
N ASP A 256 -11.88 -0.89 -48.35
CA ASP A 256 -11.63 -1.03 -49.78
C ASP A 256 -10.10 -0.99 -50.01
N ALA A 257 -9.48 -2.16 -50.17
CA ALA A 257 -8.68 -2.52 -51.35
C ALA A 257 -7.72 -3.69 -51.07
N GLY A 258 -8.03 -4.85 -51.68
CA GLY A 258 -6.98 -5.74 -52.20
C GLY A 258 -6.65 -6.99 -51.39
N GLY A 259 -7.30 -8.10 -51.74
CA GLY A 259 -6.64 -9.40 -51.86
C GLY A 259 -6.71 -10.34 -50.64
N SER A 260 -7.45 -11.44 -50.83
CA SER A 260 -6.99 -12.83 -50.64
C SER A 260 -8.08 -13.70 -50.01
N ALA A 261 -8.64 -14.59 -50.83
CA ALA A 261 -9.48 -15.69 -50.41
C ALA A 261 -8.64 -16.74 -49.63
N GLY A 262 -8.45 -16.54 -48.33
CA GLY A 262 -7.69 -17.47 -47.47
C GLY A 262 -7.99 -17.42 -45.96
N GLY A 263 -8.98 -16.66 -45.51
CA GLY A 263 -9.21 -16.41 -44.07
C GLY A 263 -9.90 -17.53 -43.29
N HIS A 264 -10.72 -18.37 -43.94
CA HIS A 264 -11.60 -19.29 -43.21
C HIS A 264 -10.88 -20.54 -42.66
N ASP A 265 -9.87 -21.08 -43.36
CA ASP A 265 -9.10 -22.25 -42.89
C ASP A 265 -8.13 -21.92 -41.75
N ARG A 266 -7.75 -20.64 -41.61
CA ARG A 266 -6.79 -20.21 -40.60
C ARG A 266 -7.45 -20.02 -39.23
N ALA A 267 -8.68 -19.48 -39.21
CA ALA A 267 -9.45 -19.33 -37.98
C ALA A 267 -9.85 -20.68 -37.34
N THR A 268 -10.15 -21.70 -38.14
CA THR A 268 -10.49 -23.05 -37.64
C THR A 268 -9.26 -23.81 -37.14
N SER A 269 -8.10 -23.65 -37.81
CA SER A 269 -6.81 -24.16 -37.37
C SER A 269 -6.36 -23.52 -36.05
N ASP A 270 -6.54 -22.20 -35.91
CA ASP A 270 -6.19 -21.49 -34.68
C ASP A 270 -7.08 -21.94 -33.52
N GLN A 271 -8.39 -22.12 -33.73
CA GLN A 271 -9.30 -22.65 -32.70
C GLN A 271 -8.99 -24.10 -32.30
N ALA A 272 -8.64 -24.96 -33.26
CA ALA A 272 -8.22 -26.33 -32.97
C ALA A 272 -6.90 -26.36 -32.19
N SER A 273 -5.97 -25.47 -32.50
CA SER A 273 -4.70 -25.34 -31.77
C SER A 273 -4.89 -24.83 -30.34
N ILE A 274 -5.80 -23.87 -30.13
CA ILE A 274 -6.17 -23.36 -28.80
C ILE A 274 -6.81 -24.47 -27.96
N ASN A 275 -7.72 -25.24 -28.54
CA ASN A 275 -8.35 -26.36 -27.85
C ASN A 275 -7.33 -27.44 -27.46
N ALA A 276 -6.39 -27.78 -28.33
CA ALA A 276 -5.30 -28.71 -28.03
C ALA A 276 -4.39 -28.20 -26.89
N GLN A 277 -4.12 -26.88 -26.84
CA GLN A 277 -3.38 -26.27 -25.74
C GLN A 277 -4.16 -26.29 -24.42
N LEU A 278 -5.47 -26.04 -24.46
CA LEU A 278 -6.34 -26.12 -23.28
C LEU A 278 -6.39 -27.55 -22.72
N ASP A 279 -6.46 -28.57 -23.58
CA ASP A 279 -6.44 -29.95 -23.14
C ASP A 279 -5.07 -30.35 -22.56
N ALA A 280 -3.97 -29.88 -23.15
CA ALA A 280 -2.63 -30.04 -22.58
C ALA A 280 -2.49 -29.36 -21.19
N ILE A 281 -3.14 -28.21 -20.97
CA ILE A 281 -3.18 -27.53 -19.67
C ILE A 281 -4.00 -28.33 -18.65
N LYS A 282 -5.17 -28.85 -19.05
CA LYS A 282 -5.99 -29.71 -18.19
C LYS A 282 -5.23 -30.96 -17.77
N ASP A 283 -4.50 -31.59 -18.67
CA ASP A 283 -3.68 -32.77 -18.37
C ASP A 283 -2.53 -32.44 -17.39
N LYS A 284 -1.87 -31.29 -17.57
CA LYS A 284 -0.84 -30.82 -16.62
C LYS A 284 -1.45 -30.55 -15.24
N TYR A 285 -2.63 -29.94 -15.19
CA TYR A 285 -3.32 -29.67 -13.93
C TYR A 285 -3.80 -30.96 -13.25
N ALA A 286 -4.28 -31.95 -14.01
CA ALA A 286 -4.63 -33.26 -13.49
C ALA A 286 -3.41 -33.99 -12.90
N LYS A 287 -2.26 -33.94 -13.57
CA LYS A 287 -0.98 -34.46 -13.05
C LYS A 287 -0.54 -33.75 -11.76
N TYR A 288 -0.66 -32.42 -11.72
CA TYR A 288 -0.39 -31.63 -10.51
C TYR A 288 -1.30 -32.04 -9.34
N LEU A 289 -2.61 -32.18 -9.58
CA LEU A 289 -3.56 -32.62 -8.56
C LEU A 289 -3.27 -34.05 -8.09
N ALA A 290 -2.90 -34.96 -8.99
CA ALA A 290 -2.51 -36.32 -8.63
C ALA A 290 -1.25 -36.33 -7.74
N ALA A 291 -0.22 -35.57 -8.10
CA ALA A 291 1.01 -35.42 -7.30
C ALA A 291 0.74 -34.78 -5.94
N ARG A 292 -0.17 -33.79 -5.88
CA ARG A 292 -0.58 -33.16 -4.62
C ARG A 292 -1.37 -34.12 -3.73
N ARG A 293 -2.26 -34.92 -4.32
CA ARG A 293 -3.00 -35.97 -3.60
C ARG A 293 -2.07 -37.05 -3.06
N SER A 294 -1.09 -37.50 -3.83
CA SER A 294 -0.09 -38.47 -3.36
C SER A 294 0.79 -37.88 -2.25
N LEU A 295 1.17 -36.61 -2.34
CA LEU A 295 1.91 -35.95 -1.26
C LEU A 295 1.06 -35.89 0.01
N LEU A 296 -0.20 -35.47 -0.10
CA LEU A 296 -1.12 -35.44 1.04
C LEU A 296 -1.38 -36.84 1.63
N SER A 297 -1.47 -37.90 0.82
CA SER A 297 -1.62 -39.26 1.35
C SER A 297 -0.37 -39.72 2.09
N THR A 298 0.84 -39.43 1.59
CA THR A 298 2.08 -39.76 2.32
C THR A 298 2.23 -38.99 3.64
N VAL A 299 1.71 -37.76 3.71
CA VAL A 299 1.69 -36.97 4.95
C VAL A 299 0.62 -37.51 5.92
N ALA A 300 -0.54 -37.91 5.40
CA ALA A 300 -1.61 -38.52 6.19
C ALA A 300 -1.18 -39.89 6.78
N GLU A 301 -0.55 -40.74 5.99
CA GLU A 301 0.03 -42.02 6.44
C GLU A 301 1.10 -41.81 7.52
N ARG A 302 1.86 -40.69 7.44
CA ARG A 302 2.82 -40.31 8.47
C ARG A 302 2.15 -39.79 9.75
N SER A 303 0.99 -39.14 9.65
CA SER A 303 0.22 -38.70 10.84
C SER A 303 -0.53 -39.83 11.54
N ASP A 304 -0.95 -40.88 10.82
CA ASP A 304 -1.66 -42.02 11.42
C ASP A 304 -0.74 -42.98 12.20
N SER A 305 0.59 -42.86 12.04
CA SER A 305 1.59 -43.56 12.87
C SER A 305 1.85 -42.90 14.24
N SER A 306 1.27 -41.73 14.51
CA SER A 306 1.36 -41.06 15.81
C SER A 306 0.08 -41.32 16.60
N ALA A 307 0.04 -42.47 17.29
CA ALA A 307 -1.02 -42.82 18.22
C ALA A 307 -1.37 -41.65 19.17
N ALA A 308 -2.64 -41.29 19.20
CA ALA A 308 -3.21 -40.27 20.10
C ALA A 308 -3.07 -40.70 21.57
N PRO A 309 -2.79 -39.78 22.52
CA PRO A 309 -2.92 -40.09 23.93
C PRO A 309 -4.39 -39.93 24.35
N VAL A 310 -4.97 -41.03 24.78
CA VAL A 310 -6.29 -41.10 25.44
C VAL A 310 -6.20 -40.41 26.80
N LEU A 311 -7.09 -39.45 27.03
CA LEU A 311 -7.31 -38.78 28.30
C LEU A 311 -8.15 -39.68 29.23
N ALA A 312 -7.60 -40.09 30.37
CA ALA A 312 -8.35 -40.55 31.54
C ALA A 312 -7.62 -40.16 32.85
N PRO A 313 -8.33 -39.97 33.98
CA PRO A 313 -7.87 -39.20 35.15
C PRO A 313 -7.12 -40.06 36.21
N PRO A 314 -6.47 -39.43 37.21
CA PRO A 314 -5.44 -40.09 38.02
C PRO A 314 -6.00 -40.71 39.31
N GLU A 315 -5.64 -41.97 39.56
CA GLU A 315 -5.61 -42.54 40.91
C GLU A 315 -4.21 -43.05 41.24
N ALA A 316 -3.89 -43.00 42.53
CA ALA A 316 -2.56 -42.87 43.08
C ALA A 316 -1.87 -44.20 43.45
N LYS A 317 -0.54 -44.08 43.57
CA LYS A 317 0.45 -44.90 44.33
C LYS A 317 1.06 -46.09 43.60
N GLN A 318 2.37 -46.01 43.31
CA GLN A 318 3.40 -46.67 44.14
C GLN A 318 4.81 -46.26 43.72
N GLN A 319 5.66 -46.08 44.73
CA GLN A 319 7.09 -45.82 44.64
C GLN A 319 7.82 -47.05 44.08
N VAL A 320 8.70 -46.83 43.10
CA VAL A 320 9.92 -47.62 42.88
C VAL A 320 11.03 -46.62 42.55
N GLY A 321 12.15 -46.74 43.26
CA GLY A 321 13.28 -45.84 43.19
C GLY A 321 14.22 -46.09 42.01
N ASP A 322 15.09 -45.09 41.83
CA ASP A 322 16.36 -45.09 41.10
C ASP A 322 16.37 -45.52 39.64
N ALA A 323 16.16 -44.53 38.79
CA ALA A 323 17.18 -44.15 37.81
C ALA A 323 16.91 -42.69 37.41
N ASP A 324 17.79 -41.76 37.77
CA ASP A 324 17.82 -40.46 37.10
C ASP A 324 18.39 -40.69 35.69
N PRO A 325 17.60 -40.60 34.61
CA PRO A 325 18.19 -40.43 33.30
C PRO A 325 18.87 -39.07 33.29
N VAL A 326 20.20 -39.06 33.07
CA VAL A 326 20.95 -37.83 32.81
C VAL A 326 20.18 -37.01 31.76
N PRO A 327 19.75 -35.76 32.04
CA PRO A 327 18.68 -35.18 31.26
C PRO A 327 19.24 -34.56 29.98
N SER A 328 19.15 -35.31 28.87
CA SER A 328 19.31 -34.75 27.51
C SER A 328 18.27 -33.66 27.21
N THR A 329 17.25 -33.53 28.07
CA THR A 329 16.27 -32.46 28.08
C THR A 329 16.87 -31.08 28.35
N TYR A 330 17.96 -30.92 29.13
CA TYR A 330 18.49 -29.58 29.46
C TYR A 330 19.00 -28.79 28.24
N LEU A 331 19.45 -29.46 27.17
CA LEU A 331 19.86 -28.78 25.94
C LEU A 331 18.67 -28.26 25.13
N LEU A 332 17.54 -28.97 25.13
CA LEU A 332 16.30 -28.53 24.46
C LEU A 332 15.40 -27.65 25.32
N THR A 333 15.53 -27.71 26.65
CA THR A 333 14.72 -26.95 27.60
C THR A 333 14.73 -25.44 27.31
N PRO A 334 15.87 -24.77 27.05
CA PRO A 334 15.85 -23.33 26.74
C PRO A 334 15.16 -23.04 25.39
N TYR A 335 15.25 -23.95 24.41
CA TYR A 335 14.54 -23.79 23.13
C TYR A 335 13.03 -23.98 23.28
N ILE A 336 12.60 -24.97 24.07
CA ILE A 336 11.17 -25.19 24.38
C ILE A 336 10.62 -24.03 25.18
N GLU A 337 11.37 -23.51 26.17
CA GLU A 337 10.97 -22.33 26.94
C GLU A 337 10.89 -21.08 26.04
N SER A 338 11.85 -20.90 25.13
CA SER A 338 11.80 -19.82 24.14
C SER A 338 10.59 -19.94 23.21
N LEU A 339 10.25 -21.15 22.75
CA LEU A 339 9.12 -21.43 21.88
C LEU A 339 7.79 -21.24 22.62
N LEU A 340 7.71 -21.62 23.90
CA LEU A 340 6.56 -21.36 24.76
C LEU A 340 6.40 -19.86 25.02
N SER A 341 7.50 -19.13 25.26
CA SER A 341 7.47 -17.68 25.41
C SER A 341 7.00 -16.99 24.13
N LEU A 342 7.45 -17.47 22.96
CA LEU A 342 7.04 -16.98 21.64
C LEU A 342 5.57 -17.28 21.38
N SER A 343 5.11 -18.48 21.71
CA SER A 343 3.70 -18.88 21.63
C SER A 343 2.81 -17.98 22.51
N ARG A 344 3.24 -17.67 23.75
CA ARG A 344 2.54 -16.74 24.63
C ARG A 344 2.50 -15.33 24.05
N LYS A 345 3.61 -14.82 23.50
CA LYS A 345 3.66 -13.51 22.80
C LYS A 345 2.75 -13.48 21.58
N GLN A 346 2.75 -14.54 20.77
CA GLN A 346 1.87 -14.65 19.61
C GLN A 346 0.40 -14.66 20.03
N LYS A 347 0.03 -15.41 21.07
CA LYS A 347 -1.32 -15.39 21.63
C LYS A 347 -1.71 -13.99 22.12
N ALA A 348 -0.84 -13.30 22.84
CA ALA A 348 -1.07 -11.93 23.28
C ALA A 348 -1.22 -10.95 22.11
N MET A 349 -0.43 -11.10 21.04
CA MET A 349 -0.55 -10.29 19.84
C MET A 349 -1.86 -10.57 19.09
N ILE A 350 -2.30 -11.83 19.03
CA ILE A 350 -3.58 -12.21 18.42
C ILE A 350 -4.74 -11.61 19.22
N THR A 351 -4.72 -11.69 20.56
CA THR A 351 -5.78 -11.09 21.39
C THR A 351 -5.78 -9.57 21.28
N GLN A 352 -4.61 -8.92 21.25
CA GLN A 352 -4.50 -7.48 21.01
C GLN A 352 -5.04 -7.09 19.63
N LYS A 353 -4.68 -7.82 18.56
CA LYS A 353 -5.21 -7.60 17.21
C LYS A 353 -6.73 -7.76 17.17
N ALA A 354 -7.26 -8.80 17.82
CA ALA A 354 -8.69 -9.03 17.90
C ALA A 354 -9.40 -7.89 18.66
N HIS A 355 -8.82 -7.42 19.77
CA HIS A 355 -9.35 -6.28 20.52
C HIS A 355 -9.35 -5.00 19.68
N ILE A 356 -8.24 -4.65 19.01
CA ILE A 356 -8.14 -3.46 18.16
C ILE A 356 -9.15 -3.53 17.01
N ASN A 357 -9.30 -4.70 16.38
CA ASN A 357 -10.26 -4.87 15.29
C ASN A 357 -11.71 -4.75 15.81
N ALA A 358 -11.99 -5.31 16.98
CA ALA A 358 -13.30 -5.17 17.62
C ALA A 358 -13.60 -3.70 17.95
N THR A 359 -12.67 -2.96 18.55
CA THR A 359 -12.85 -1.54 18.85
C THR A 359 -12.99 -0.71 17.58
N LEU A 360 -12.16 -0.94 16.56
CA LEU A 360 -12.26 -0.22 15.28
C LEU A 360 -13.60 -0.51 14.59
N SER A 361 -14.06 -1.76 14.60
CA SER A 361 -15.36 -2.12 14.02
C SER A 361 -16.52 -1.47 14.78
N LYS A 362 -16.39 -1.29 16.10
CA LYS A 362 -17.37 -0.58 16.93
C LYS A 362 -17.38 0.91 16.58
N GLU A 363 -16.22 1.57 16.58
CA GLU A 363 -16.10 2.99 16.22
C GLU A 363 -16.62 3.28 14.81
N VAL A 364 -16.34 2.42 13.84
CA VAL A 364 -16.87 2.55 12.47
C VAL A 364 -18.39 2.43 12.46
N LYS A 365 -18.98 1.50 13.23
CA LYS A 365 -20.44 1.35 13.34
C LYS A 365 -21.07 2.56 14.01
N ASP A 366 -20.50 3.01 15.13
CA ASP A 366 -20.99 4.17 15.89
C ASP A 366 -20.92 5.43 15.02
N SER A 367 -19.81 5.63 14.29
CA SER A 367 -19.68 6.72 13.31
C SER A 367 -20.68 6.61 12.16
N CYS A 368 -20.95 5.40 11.67
CA CYS A 368 -21.96 5.17 10.64
C CYS A 368 -23.39 5.44 11.14
N GLN A 369 -23.69 5.19 12.42
CA GLN A 369 -24.98 5.50 13.02
C GLN A 369 -25.13 7.01 13.20
N LEU A 370 -24.10 7.68 13.73
CA LEU A 370 -24.06 9.13 13.88
C LEU A 370 -24.25 9.84 12.53
N LEU A 371 -23.54 9.41 11.49
CA LEU A 371 -23.74 9.93 10.13
C LEU A 371 -25.15 9.68 9.59
N GLY A 372 -25.79 8.57 9.99
CA GLY A 372 -27.18 8.29 9.65
C GLY A 372 -28.14 9.30 10.31
N HIS A 373 -27.99 9.53 11.62
CA HIS A 373 -28.77 10.52 12.34
C HIS A 373 -28.55 11.94 11.82
N LEU A 374 -27.29 12.33 11.59
CA LEU A 374 -26.97 13.61 10.97
C LEU A 374 -27.59 13.75 9.58
N ALA A 375 -27.69 12.67 8.82
CA ALA A 375 -28.29 12.70 7.50
C ALA A 375 -29.81 12.95 7.60
N GLU A 376 -30.48 12.32 8.56
CA GLU A 376 -31.90 12.53 8.87
C GLU A 376 -32.19 13.96 9.34
N GLU A 377 -31.27 14.58 10.09
CA GLU A 377 -31.40 15.97 10.56
C GLU A 377 -31.00 17.02 9.51
N SER A 378 -30.21 16.62 8.51
CA SER A 378 -29.67 17.57 7.53
C SER A 378 -30.74 18.07 6.56
N GLN A 379 -30.75 19.39 6.33
CA GLN A 379 -31.52 20.01 5.24
C GLN A 379 -30.73 20.05 3.92
N LEU A 380 -29.40 19.87 4.00
CA LEU A 380 -28.51 19.89 2.85
C LEU A 380 -28.71 18.68 1.95
N LEU A 381 -28.79 17.46 2.52
CA LEU A 381 -28.93 16.24 1.72
C LEU A 381 -30.26 16.17 0.96
N PRO A 382 -31.42 16.58 1.52
CA PRO A 382 -32.67 16.65 0.76
C PRO A 382 -32.68 17.77 -0.29
N ALA A 383 -32.14 18.95 0.03
CA ALA A 383 -32.10 20.09 -0.90
C ALA A 383 -31.19 19.84 -2.11
N HIS A 384 -30.10 19.11 -1.87
CA HIS A 384 -29.11 18.72 -2.88
C HIS A 384 -29.10 17.22 -3.11
N ALA A 385 -30.25 16.58 -2.94
CA ALA A 385 -30.40 15.16 -3.24
C ALA A 385 -30.08 14.99 -4.72
N VAL A 386 -29.02 14.25 -5.03
CA VAL A 386 -28.79 13.73 -6.38
C VAL A 386 -30.03 12.91 -6.68
N ALA A 387 -30.95 13.49 -7.47
CA ALA A 387 -32.22 12.87 -7.77
C ALA A 387 -31.94 11.41 -8.16
N PRO A 388 -32.61 10.41 -7.56
CA PRO A 388 -32.56 9.07 -8.09
C PRO A 388 -33.10 9.20 -9.49
N THR A 389 -32.21 9.20 -10.48
CA THR A 389 -32.58 9.29 -11.88
C THR A 389 -33.62 8.22 -12.09
N SER A 390 -34.84 8.67 -12.34
CA SER A 390 -35.99 7.86 -12.65
C SER A 390 -35.56 6.63 -13.41
N ARG A 391 -35.95 5.46 -12.90
CA ARG A 391 -35.78 4.14 -13.49
C ARG A 391 -36.11 4.17 -14.99
N ARG A 392 -35.12 4.51 -15.81
CA ARG A 392 -35.06 4.13 -17.22
C ARG A 392 -33.96 3.09 -17.31
N ARG A 393 -34.42 1.85 -17.18
CA ARG A 393 -33.88 0.63 -17.77
C ARG A 393 -32.73 0.92 -18.76
N SER A 394 -31.51 1.00 -18.25
CA SER A 394 -30.28 1.04 -19.04
C SER A 394 -29.31 0.07 -18.39
N GLY A 395 -29.32 -1.17 -18.90
CA GLY A 395 -28.62 -2.32 -18.34
C GLY A 395 -27.11 -2.33 -18.57
N LEU A 396 -26.43 -1.19 -18.47
CA LEU A 396 -24.98 -1.11 -18.71
C LEU A 396 -24.23 -0.12 -17.80
N GLY A 397 -24.83 0.34 -16.70
CA GLY A 397 -24.17 1.19 -15.70
C GLY A 397 -24.00 0.54 -14.32
N GLU A 398 -24.67 -0.59 -14.07
CA GLU A 398 -24.79 -1.20 -12.73
C GLU A 398 -23.70 -2.25 -12.43
N VAL A 399 -22.55 -2.17 -13.11
CA VAL A 399 -21.40 -3.07 -12.84
C VAL A 399 -20.20 -2.32 -12.26
N LEU A 400 -20.17 -0.98 -12.32
CA LEU A 400 -19.04 -0.18 -11.83
C LEU A 400 -19.35 0.68 -10.59
N THR A 401 -20.61 0.81 -10.18
CA THR A 401 -21.01 1.53 -8.94
C THR A 401 -21.78 0.66 -7.96
N SER A 402 -22.12 -0.58 -8.33
CA SER A 402 -22.71 -1.61 -7.47
C SER A 402 -21.63 -2.34 -6.64
N THR A 403 -20.74 -1.56 -6.03
CA THR A 403 -20.28 -1.94 -4.71
C THR A 403 -20.90 -0.91 -3.78
N GLU A 404 -22.14 -1.17 -3.33
CA GLU A 404 -22.56 -0.68 -2.02
C GLU A 404 -21.47 -1.15 -1.07
N ARG A 405 -20.46 -0.31 -0.83
CA ARG A 405 -19.49 -0.53 0.24
C ARG A 405 -20.33 -0.26 1.49
N PRO A 406 -20.79 -1.29 2.22
CA PRO A 406 -21.67 -1.11 3.35
C PRO A 406 -20.79 -0.67 4.52
N GLY A 407 -20.33 0.57 4.46
CA GLY A 407 -19.29 1.11 5.32
C GLY A 407 -19.27 2.63 5.28
N PHE A 408 -18.48 3.19 6.19
CA PHE A 408 -18.37 4.63 6.44
C PHE A 408 -18.24 5.49 5.17
N THR A 409 -17.43 5.05 4.20
CA THR A 409 -17.21 5.77 2.94
C THR A 409 -18.48 5.92 2.10
N GLY A 410 -19.34 4.90 2.08
CA GLY A 410 -20.59 4.93 1.33
C GLY A 410 -21.59 5.92 1.94
N LYS A 411 -21.57 6.08 3.27
CA LYS A 411 -22.42 7.06 3.96
C LYS A 411 -21.91 8.50 3.86
N VAL A 412 -20.61 8.71 3.68
CA VAL A 412 -20.01 10.05 3.54
C VAL A 412 -20.13 10.59 2.10
N GLN A 413 -20.13 9.73 1.09
CA GLN A 413 -20.17 10.16 -0.31
C GLN A 413 -21.35 11.08 -0.66
N PRO A 414 -22.60 10.84 -0.21
CA PRO A 414 -23.72 11.75 -0.43
C PRO A 414 -23.48 13.16 0.14
N TRP A 415 -22.78 13.27 1.27
CA TRP A 415 -22.46 14.56 1.89
C TRP A 415 -21.46 15.36 1.05
N VAL A 416 -20.46 14.70 0.48
CA VAL A 416 -19.47 15.35 -0.40
C VAL A 416 -20.16 15.88 -1.65
N LEU A 417 -20.99 15.03 -2.28
CA LEU A 417 -21.75 15.43 -3.48
C LEU A 417 -22.76 16.56 -3.18
N ALA A 418 -23.46 16.49 -2.05
CA ALA A 418 -24.36 17.56 -1.64
C ALA A 418 -23.61 18.87 -1.37
N ALA A 419 -22.45 18.81 -0.72
CA ALA A 419 -21.61 20.00 -0.49
C ALA A 419 -21.08 20.61 -1.79
N ASP A 420 -20.62 19.79 -2.74
CA ASP A 420 -20.14 20.26 -4.05
C ASP A 420 -21.28 20.88 -4.86
N SER A 421 -22.45 20.25 -4.87
CA SER A 421 -23.61 20.80 -5.59
C SER A 421 -24.17 22.07 -4.93
N ALA A 422 -24.14 22.17 -3.59
CA ALA A 422 -24.48 23.40 -2.88
C ALA A 422 -23.50 24.53 -3.23
N LYS A 423 -22.20 24.22 -3.28
CA LYS A 423 -21.19 25.18 -3.72
C LYS A 423 -21.47 25.67 -5.14
N ILE A 424 -21.72 24.77 -6.09
CA ILE A 424 -22.05 25.14 -7.47
C ILE A 424 -23.31 26.00 -7.51
N ALA A 425 -24.39 25.60 -6.84
CA ALA A 425 -25.63 26.37 -6.80
C ALA A 425 -25.44 27.78 -6.22
N THR A 426 -24.61 27.94 -5.20
CA THR A 426 -24.29 29.27 -4.66
C THR A 426 -23.47 30.12 -5.65
N LEU A 427 -22.54 29.50 -6.39
CA LEU A 427 -21.76 30.20 -7.41
C LEU A 427 -22.63 30.61 -8.60
N GLU A 428 -23.55 29.74 -9.04
CA GLU A 428 -24.53 30.02 -10.09
C GLU A 428 -25.45 31.17 -9.68
N ASN A 429 -26.02 31.13 -8.47
CA ASN A 429 -26.86 32.23 -7.99
C ASN A 429 -26.09 33.57 -7.91
N VAL A 430 -24.83 33.55 -7.45
CA VAL A 430 -24.00 34.77 -7.45
C VAL A 430 -23.74 35.26 -8.88
N ALA A 431 -23.46 34.36 -9.82
CA ALA A 431 -23.28 34.71 -11.22
C ALA A 431 -24.55 35.34 -11.82
N GLU A 432 -25.72 34.73 -11.60
CA GLU A 432 -27.02 35.28 -12.05
C GLU A 432 -27.31 36.67 -11.45
N GLN A 433 -26.97 36.89 -10.18
CA GLN A 433 -27.12 38.22 -9.54
C GLN A 433 -26.14 39.25 -10.11
N VAL A 434 -24.92 38.84 -10.45
CA VAL A 434 -23.93 39.73 -11.10
C VAL A 434 -24.37 40.06 -12.53
N GLU A 435 -24.82 39.07 -13.30
CA GLU A 435 -25.34 39.28 -14.66
C GLU A 435 -26.58 40.17 -14.66
N SER A 436 -27.54 39.94 -13.77
CA SER A 436 -28.72 40.80 -13.65
C SER A 436 -28.35 42.22 -13.17
N GLY A 437 -27.37 42.36 -12.28
CA GLY A 437 -26.79 43.64 -11.89
C GLY A 437 -26.13 44.38 -13.06
N GLN A 438 -25.39 43.66 -13.91
CA GLN A 438 -24.77 44.21 -15.11
C GLN A 438 -25.83 44.65 -16.13
N LEU A 439 -26.85 43.82 -16.38
CA LEU A 439 -27.96 44.18 -17.27
C LEU A 439 -28.72 45.41 -16.74
N ALA A 440 -28.94 45.51 -15.43
CA ALA A 440 -29.56 46.68 -14.82
C ALA A 440 -28.69 47.95 -14.96
N LEU A 441 -27.36 47.81 -14.84
CA LEU A 441 -26.41 48.90 -15.06
C LEU A 441 -26.44 49.35 -16.53
N GLU A 442 -26.34 48.41 -17.48
CA GLU A 442 -26.41 48.70 -18.92
C GLU A 442 -27.73 49.39 -19.29
N ALA A 443 -28.87 48.91 -18.76
CA ALA A 443 -30.15 49.55 -18.94
C ALA A 443 -30.15 50.99 -18.36
N SER A 444 -29.61 51.18 -17.15
CA SER A 444 -29.51 52.52 -16.55
C SER A 444 -28.61 53.47 -17.36
N MET A 445 -27.50 52.95 -17.91
CA MET A 445 -26.57 53.70 -18.75
C MET A 445 -27.23 54.11 -20.08
N GLN A 446 -27.99 53.21 -20.70
CA GLN A 446 -28.79 53.52 -21.89
C GLN A 446 -29.82 54.62 -21.58
N THR A 447 -30.56 54.51 -20.47
CA THR A 447 -31.51 55.57 -20.10
C THR A 447 -30.83 56.91 -19.81
N LEU A 448 -29.61 56.91 -19.26
CA LEU A 448 -28.81 58.13 -19.07
C LEU A 448 -28.37 58.74 -20.40
N GLN A 449 -27.93 57.92 -21.36
CA GLN A 449 -27.57 58.37 -22.71
C GLN A 449 -28.80 58.93 -23.45
N GLU A 450 -29.97 58.32 -23.30
CA GLU A 450 -31.23 58.84 -23.84
C GLU A 450 -31.58 60.21 -23.22
N VAL A 451 -31.43 60.34 -21.91
CA VAL A 451 -31.64 61.62 -21.21
C VAL A 451 -30.62 62.66 -21.67
N ASP A 452 -29.35 62.31 -21.83
CA ASP A 452 -28.29 63.19 -22.32
C ASP A 452 -28.55 63.71 -23.75
N HIS A 453 -29.04 62.81 -24.63
CA HIS A 453 -29.52 63.17 -25.96
C HIS A 453 -30.72 64.12 -25.89
N LEU A 454 -31.67 63.91 -24.98
CA LEU A 454 -32.82 64.81 -24.78
C LEU A 454 -32.42 66.17 -24.20
N LEU A 455 -31.35 66.25 -23.41
CA LEU A 455 -30.77 67.50 -22.91
C LEU A 455 -29.89 68.22 -23.95
N GLY A 456 -29.66 67.64 -25.13
CA GLY A 456 -28.94 68.26 -26.23
C GLY A 456 -27.42 68.30 -26.05
N GLN A 457 -26.86 67.40 -25.23
CA GLN A 457 -25.39 67.28 -25.04
C GLN A 457 -24.75 66.28 -26.04
N GLY A 458 -25.54 65.64 -26.90
CA GLY A 458 -25.11 64.60 -27.84
C GLY A 458 -24.52 65.04 -29.19
N GLU A 459 -24.26 66.33 -29.42
CA GLU A 459 -23.48 66.80 -30.58
C GLU A 459 -22.18 67.43 -30.09
N VAL A 460 -21.18 66.59 -29.79
CA VAL A 460 -19.78 66.95 -29.99
C VAL A 460 -19.17 65.89 -30.88
N GLU A 461 -18.68 66.38 -32.00
CA GLU A 461 -18.26 65.67 -33.20
C GLU A 461 -17.22 64.58 -32.92
N GLN A 462 -17.41 63.44 -33.60
CA GLN A 462 -16.29 62.59 -34.00
C GLN A 462 -15.38 63.43 -34.89
N ASP A 463 -14.27 63.91 -34.34
CA ASP A 463 -13.11 64.30 -35.13
C ASP A 463 -12.04 63.21 -35.03
N GLU A 464 -11.61 62.76 -36.20
CA GLU A 464 -10.53 61.82 -36.43
C GLU A 464 -9.15 62.38 -36.02
N GLU A 465 -8.39 61.53 -35.30
CA GLU A 465 -6.92 61.36 -35.30
C GLU A 465 -5.99 62.41 -34.62
N PRO A 466 -4.74 62.06 -34.18
CA PRO A 466 -3.97 60.84 -34.45
C PRO A 466 -3.33 60.12 -33.23
N GLN A 467 -2.93 58.88 -33.51
CA GLN A 467 -1.88 58.04 -32.94
C GLN A 467 -0.81 58.73 -32.05
N ALA A 468 -0.69 58.29 -30.79
CA ALA A 468 0.56 58.34 -30.03
C ALA A 468 0.62 57.22 -28.97
N ASP A 469 1.69 56.45 -29.05
CA ASP A 469 2.09 55.38 -28.13
C ASP A 469 2.14 55.82 -26.66
N THR A 470 1.59 55.00 -25.75
CA THR A 470 2.20 54.71 -24.44
C THR A 470 1.83 53.30 -24.00
N THR A 471 2.80 52.41 -24.18
CA THR A 471 2.99 51.15 -23.45
C THR A 471 3.10 51.38 -21.95
N GLU A 472 2.36 50.62 -21.13
CA GLU A 472 2.55 50.30 -19.69
C GLU A 472 1.16 50.23 -19.00
N ASP A 473 0.73 49.25 -18.21
CA ASP A 473 1.23 47.95 -17.78
C ASP A 473 0.04 47.23 -17.13
N ASP A 474 0.08 45.90 -17.16
CA ASP A 474 -0.75 44.98 -16.38
C ASP A 474 -0.89 45.41 -14.89
N PHE A 475 -2.04 46.00 -14.52
CA PHE A 475 -2.33 46.37 -13.12
C PHE A 475 -3.20 45.37 -12.35
N TRP A 476 -3.77 44.34 -12.99
CA TRP A 476 -4.80 43.49 -12.36
C TRP A 476 -4.30 42.15 -11.79
N LEU A 477 -2.98 41.93 -11.70
CA LEU A 477 -2.37 40.74 -11.10
C LEU A 477 -1.41 41.07 -9.94
N ALA A 478 -1.91 41.63 -8.84
CA ALA A 478 -1.18 41.56 -7.58
C ALA A 478 -2.12 41.68 -6.37
N GLY A 479 -2.32 40.55 -5.69
CA GLY A 479 -2.93 40.51 -4.38
C GLY A 479 -2.04 41.07 -3.28
N SER A 480 -2.71 41.31 -2.15
CA SER A 480 -2.17 41.36 -0.78
C SER A 480 -1.78 42.73 -0.21
N LYS A 481 -2.51 43.06 0.87
CA LYS A 481 -2.06 43.75 2.09
C LYS A 481 -1.73 45.24 1.99
N THR A 482 -2.68 46.07 2.43
CA THR A 482 -2.35 47.30 3.18
C THR A 482 -2.54 47.05 4.67
N PRO A 483 -1.77 47.72 5.55
CA PRO A 483 -2.47 48.74 6.33
C PRO A 483 -1.67 50.03 6.59
N SER A 484 -2.44 51.08 6.88
CA SER A 484 -2.05 52.33 7.54
C SER A 484 -1.29 53.30 6.63
N LYS A 485 -1.63 54.59 6.52
CA LYS A 485 -1.84 55.58 7.59
C LYS A 485 -2.60 56.82 7.08
N ALA A 486 -3.36 57.42 7.99
CA ALA A 486 -3.95 58.74 7.92
C ALA A 486 -2.91 59.86 7.65
N ARG A 487 -3.33 60.93 6.96
CA ARG A 487 -3.11 62.32 7.42
C ARG A 487 -3.87 63.39 6.61
N LYS A 488 -4.64 64.15 7.38
CA LYS A 488 -4.79 65.62 7.41
C LYS A 488 -5.53 66.36 6.27
N HIS A 489 -6.72 66.78 6.67
CA HIS A 489 -7.36 68.07 6.39
C HIS A 489 -6.39 69.24 6.17
N THR A 490 -6.64 70.00 5.10
CA THR A 490 -6.60 71.46 5.13
C THR A 490 -7.74 72.02 4.28
N GLU A 491 -8.65 72.74 4.94
CA GLU A 491 -9.71 73.54 4.34
C GLU A 491 -9.15 74.62 3.40
N LYS A 492 -9.83 74.84 2.28
CA LYS A 492 -9.93 76.17 1.69
C LYS A 492 -11.28 76.32 0.99
N LYS A 493 -12.14 77.10 1.64
CA LYS A 493 -13.48 77.48 1.21
C LYS A 493 -13.39 78.57 0.14
N LYS A 494 -14.11 78.41 -0.97
CA LYS A 494 -14.59 79.54 -1.79
C LYS A 494 -15.90 79.13 -2.44
N ASP A 495 -16.95 79.87 -2.08
CA ASP A 495 -18.32 79.70 -2.54
C ASP A 495 -18.47 80.11 -4.02
N SER A 496 -19.24 79.34 -4.79
CA SER A 496 -20.11 79.87 -5.83
C SER A 496 -21.29 78.91 -6.07
N GLU A 497 -22.43 79.54 -6.33
CA GLU A 497 -23.79 79.06 -6.31
C GLU A 497 -24.16 77.89 -7.25
N GLN A 498 -25.03 77.02 -6.73
CA GLN A 498 -26.17 76.38 -7.39
C GLN A 498 -25.92 75.43 -8.58
N SER A 499 -25.92 74.13 -8.27
CA SER A 499 -27.07 73.30 -8.65
C SER A 499 -27.29 72.26 -7.55
N ARG A 500 -28.52 72.19 -7.04
CA ARG A 500 -28.93 71.16 -6.07
C ARG A 500 -28.97 69.84 -6.81
N ASP A 501 -27.93 69.05 -6.65
CA ASP A 501 -27.92 67.68 -7.12
C ASP A 501 -28.93 66.88 -6.30
N ALA A 502 -29.91 66.26 -6.96
CA ALA A 502 -31.05 65.58 -6.32
C ALA A 502 -30.64 64.34 -5.51
N TRP A 503 -29.36 63.99 -5.55
CA TRP A 503 -28.78 62.80 -4.94
C TRP A 503 -27.97 63.06 -3.66
N SER A 504 -27.83 64.31 -3.22
CA SER A 504 -27.10 64.64 -1.98
C SER A 504 -27.85 64.27 -0.68
N GLY A 505 -29.02 63.64 -0.79
CA GLY A 505 -29.89 63.30 0.34
C GLY A 505 -29.98 61.80 0.69
N LEU A 506 -29.38 60.91 -0.10
CA LEU A 506 -29.52 59.46 0.10
C LEU A 506 -28.27 58.85 0.76
N HIS A 507 -27.91 59.32 1.96
CA HIS A 507 -27.07 58.53 2.85
C HIS A 507 -27.94 57.53 3.62
N GLY A 508 -27.88 56.27 3.21
CA GLY A 508 -28.53 55.15 3.87
C GLY A 508 -27.94 54.87 5.25
N ASN A 509 -28.63 55.31 6.29
CA ASN A 509 -28.52 54.76 7.64
C ASN A 509 -29.86 54.07 7.97
N LEU A 510 -30.01 52.82 7.52
CA LEU A 510 -31.03 51.90 8.02
C LEU A 510 -30.32 50.73 8.68
N GLY A 511 -30.15 50.82 9.99
CA GLY A 511 -29.57 49.77 10.79
C GLY A 511 -29.22 50.27 12.17
N LEU A 512 -30.20 50.30 13.06
CA LEU A 512 -30.11 50.19 14.53
C LEU A 512 -31.53 50.40 15.09
N ILE A 513 -32.39 49.39 14.93
CA ILE A 513 -33.60 49.26 15.76
C ILE A 513 -33.14 48.67 17.09
N GLY A 514 -33.48 49.39 18.15
CA GLY A 514 -32.98 49.22 19.50
C GLY A 514 -33.33 47.90 20.16
N GLN A 515 -32.41 47.48 21.02
CA GLN A 515 -32.62 46.55 22.10
C GLN A 515 -32.82 47.42 23.35
N GLU A 516 -34.08 47.63 23.75
CA GLU A 516 -34.39 48.21 25.06
C GLU A 516 -34.62 47.07 26.05
N ASP A 517 -33.75 47.03 27.06
CA ASP A 517 -33.96 46.33 28.31
C ASP A 517 -35.06 47.04 29.11
N THR A 518 -36.05 46.28 29.58
CA THR A 518 -36.88 46.67 30.72
C THR A 518 -37.08 45.48 31.64
N ALA A 519 -36.58 45.65 32.88
CA ALA A 519 -37.00 45.12 34.19
C ALA A 519 -37.77 43.80 34.28
#